data_AF-A0AAV0QWG9-F1
#
_entry.id   AF-A0AAV0QWG9-F1
#
_cell.length_a   1.000
_cell.length_b   1.000
_cell.length_c   1.000
_cell.angle_alpha   90.00
_cell.angle_beta   90.00
_cell.angle_gamma   90.00
#
_symmetry.space_group_name_H-M   'P 1'
#
loop_
_entity.id
_entity.type
_entity.pdbx_description
1 polymer ?
#
loop_
_entity_poly.entity_id
_entity_poly.type
_entity_poly.pdbx_seq_one_letter_code
_entity_poly.pdbx_strand_id
1 'polypeptide(L)'
;MATSNSPFLSLIIFLSIPLLSHSEPQLSLDYYKATCPDFANIVTETVTTKQIATPTTAAATLRIFFHDCMVDGCDASVLIAPNKFNKVERDNELDHTLPGDGFDVVTRTKTALELACPMTVSCADILAQVARDLVVMVGGPNYPVLLGRKDSLASQLNDYTKDPTMSAFLDLYTPGKFDNMYYQNLLKGLGLLSTDQMMAEDPRTRPFVERYAANQTAFFVDFAEGMQKMGTIDVKTGDEGNIRRRCDVFNTVRT
;
A
#
# COMPACT_ATOMS: atom_id res chain seq x y z
N MET A 1 -4.71 -33.68 -76.42
CA MET A 1 -5.01 -32.23 -76.32
C MET A 1 -6.16 -32.04 -75.35
N ALA A 2 -6.08 -30.97 -74.55
CA ALA A 2 -7.09 -30.42 -73.64
C ALA A 2 -7.35 -31.17 -72.31
N THR A 3 -6.73 -30.61 -71.28
CA THR A 3 -6.95 -30.79 -69.85
C THR A 3 -8.28 -30.20 -69.40
N SER A 4 -9.09 -30.95 -68.64
CA SER A 4 -10.30 -30.46 -67.96
C SER A 4 -10.00 -30.25 -66.48
N ASN A 5 -10.16 -29.01 -66.01
CA ASN A 5 -10.04 -28.59 -64.61
C ASN A 5 -11.23 -29.11 -63.77
N SER A 6 -10.96 -29.56 -62.55
CA SER A 6 -11.94 -29.65 -61.47
C SER A 6 -11.32 -29.04 -60.21
N PRO A 7 -11.97 -28.07 -59.53
CA PRO A 7 -11.45 -27.52 -58.30
C PRO A 7 -11.93 -28.38 -57.12
N PHE A 8 -11.03 -29.14 -56.51
CA PHE A 8 -11.27 -29.70 -55.19
C PHE A 8 -11.20 -28.55 -54.17
N LEU A 9 -12.38 -28.10 -53.73
CA LEU A 9 -12.55 -27.11 -52.69
C LEU A 9 -12.15 -27.75 -51.34
N SER A 10 -10.89 -27.60 -50.95
CA SER A 10 -10.42 -28.01 -49.63
C SER A 10 -10.89 -27.00 -48.59
N LEU A 11 -11.99 -27.29 -47.92
CA LEU A 11 -12.55 -26.48 -46.84
C LEU A 11 -11.66 -26.61 -45.60
N ILE A 12 -10.69 -25.72 -45.44
CA ILE A 12 -9.95 -25.57 -44.18
C ILE A 12 -10.91 -24.93 -43.17
N ILE A 13 -11.53 -25.77 -42.33
CA ILE A 13 -12.22 -25.32 -41.13
C ILE A 13 -11.14 -24.84 -40.16
N PHE A 14 -10.87 -23.53 -40.16
CA PHE A 14 -10.20 -22.88 -39.03
C PHE A 14 -11.14 -23.02 -37.82
N LEU A 15 -10.91 -24.04 -37.00
CA LEU A 15 -11.48 -24.11 -35.67
C LEU A 15 -10.85 -22.96 -34.88
N SER A 16 -11.51 -21.80 -34.90
CA SER A 16 -11.19 -20.68 -34.03
C SER A 16 -11.45 -21.12 -32.60
N ILE A 17 -10.42 -21.70 -31.97
CA ILE A 17 -10.38 -21.86 -30.52
C ILE A 17 -10.51 -20.43 -29.98
N PRO A 18 -11.59 -20.09 -29.24
CA PRO A 18 -11.60 -18.81 -28.57
C PRO A 18 -10.42 -18.86 -27.61
N LEU A 19 -9.41 -18.01 -27.82
CA LEU A 19 -8.50 -17.70 -26.73
C LEU A 19 -9.41 -17.21 -25.61
N LEU A 20 -9.54 -18.01 -24.54
CA LEU A 20 -9.99 -17.47 -23.27
C LEU A 20 -8.97 -16.39 -22.93
N SER A 21 -9.33 -15.13 -23.18
CA SER A 21 -8.68 -13.99 -22.59
C SER A 21 -8.71 -14.22 -21.09
N HIS A 22 -7.60 -14.72 -20.53
CA HIS A 22 -7.39 -14.66 -19.10
C HIS A 22 -7.26 -13.17 -18.82
N SER A 23 -8.36 -12.57 -18.39
CA SER A 23 -8.32 -11.26 -17.76
C SER A 23 -7.37 -11.42 -16.60
N GLU A 24 -6.19 -10.79 -16.67
CA GLU A 24 -5.40 -10.55 -15.48
C GLU A 24 -6.34 -9.99 -14.42
N PRO A 25 -6.32 -10.50 -13.17
CA PRO A 25 -7.22 -10.04 -12.15
C PRO A 25 -6.86 -8.59 -11.81
N GLN A 26 -7.54 -7.66 -12.46
CA GLN A 26 -7.41 -6.23 -12.24
C GLN A 26 -7.93 -5.90 -10.84
N LEU A 27 -7.21 -5.00 -10.15
CA LEU A 27 -7.64 -4.54 -8.83
C LEU A 27 -9.06 -3.96 -8.91
N SER A 28 -9.88 -4.20 -7.88
CA SER A 28 -11.27 -3.75 -7.85
C SER A 28 -11.73 -3.33 -6.46
N LEU A 29 -12.77 -2.51 -6.39
CA LEU A 29 -13.32 -2.03 -5.11
C LEU A 29 -14.04 -3.12 -4.32
N ASP A 30 -14.68 -4.06 -5.04
CA ASP A 30 -15.52 -5.10 -4.48
C ASP A 30 -14.78 -6.45 -4.39
N TYR A 31 -13.44 -6.47 -4.47
CA TYR A 31 -12.63 -7.69 -4.62
C TYR A 31 -12.95 -8.78 -3.57
N TYR A 32 -13.14 -8.39 -2.30
CA TYR A 32 -13.45 -9.32 -1.21
C TYR A 32 -14.94 -9.46 -0.90
N LYS A 33 -15.83 -8.80 -1.63
CA LYS A 33 -17.27 -8.75 -1.30
C LYS A 33 -17.92 -10.14 -1.26
N ALA A 34 -17.48 -11.06 -2.12
CA ALA A 34 -18.00 -12.42 -2.17
C ALA A 34 -17.22 -13.39 -1.26
N THR A 35 -15.91 -13.18 -1.10
CA THR A 35 -14.99 -14.13 -0.45
C THR A 35 -14.71 -13.83 1.01
N CYS A 36 -14.80 -12.56 1.42
CA CYS A 36 -14.71 -12.10 2.80
C CYS A 36 -15.65 -10.90 3.03
N PRO A 37 -16.97 -11.12 3.14
CA PRO A 37 -17.95 -10.03 3.25
C PRO A 37 -17.74 -9.10 4.46
N ASP A 38 -17.17 -9.63 5.54
CA ASP A 38 -16.89 -8.87 6.78
C ASP A 38 -15.56 -8.10 6.75
N PHE A 39 -14.83 -8.11 5.62
CA PHE A 39 -13.51 -7.47 5.49
C PHE A 39 -13.51 -6.02 5.99
N ALA A 40 -14.42 -5.18 5.49
CA ALA A 40 -14.45 -3.76 5.86
C ALA A 40 -14.77 -3.54 7.36
N ASN A 41 -15.65 -4.36 7.93
CA ASN A 41 -16.02 -4.27 9.35
C ASN A 41 -14.84 -4.65 10.26
N ILE A 42 -14.17 -5.77 9.95
CA ILE A 42 -13.02 -6.25 10.71
C ILE A 42 -11.86 -5.24 10.66
N VAL A 43 -11.57 -4.69 9.47
CA VAL A 43 -10.54 -3.67 9.34
C VAL A 43 -10.90 -2.43 10.17
N THR A 44 -12.13 -1.92 10.03
CA THR A 44 -12.58 -0.72 10.77
C THR A 44 -12.49 -0.91 12.28
N GLU A 45 -12.91 -2.06 12.81
CA GLU A 45 -12.85 -2.37 14.24
C GLU A 45 -11.40 -2.40 14.75
N THR A 46 -10.55 -3.17 14.07
CA THR A 46 -9.14 -3.33 14.48
C THR A 46 -8.36 -2.01 14.43
N VAL A 47 -8.58 -1.22 13.37
CA VAL A 47 -8.02 0.12 13.21
C VAL A 47 -8.50 1.07 14.30
N THR A 48 -9.80 1.09 14.58
CA THR A 48 -10.39 1.96 15.59
C THR A 48 -9.82 1.67 16.98
N THR A 49 -9.82 0.41 17.39
CA THR A 49 -9.30 -0.01 18.69
C THR A 49 -7.82 0.33 18.84
N LYS A 50 -7.00 0.08 17.81
CA LYS A 50 -5.56 0.30 17.88
C LYS A 50 -5.20 1.78 17.87
N GLN A 51 -5.86 2.60 17.04
CA GLN A 51 -5.61 4.05 16.98
C GLN A 51 -6.00 4.76 18.28
N ILE A 52 -7.11 4.36 18.93
CA ILE A 52 -7.51 4.90 20.23
C ILE A 52 -6.47 4.56 21.31
N ALA A 53 -5.96 3.33 21.30
CA ALA A 53 -4.95 2.90 22.26
C ALA A 53 -3.58 3.56 22.01
N THR A 54 -3.24 3.86 20.76
CA THR A 54 -1.93 4.36 20.37
C THR A 54 -2.02 5.36 19.21
N PRO A 55 -2.06 6.67 19.50
CA PRO A 55 -2.31 7.71 18.50
C PRO A 55 -1.28 7.79 17.35
N THR A 56 -0.07 7.28 17.55
CA THR A 56 0.99 7.21 16.54
C THR A 56 0.74 6.16 15.45
N THR A 57 -0.23 5.26 15.63
CA THR A 57 -0.53 4.15 14.69
C THR A 57 -0.83 4.67 13.28
N ALA A 58 -1.61 5.75 13.16
CA ALA A 58 -1.95 6.33 11.85
C ALA A 58 -0.73 6.79 11.06
N ALA A 59 0.11 7.63 11.67
CA ALA A 59 1.34 8.10 11.04
C ALA A 59 2.31 6.95 10.73
N ALA A 60 2.44 5.99 11.66
CA ALA A 60 3.28 4.81 11.48
C ALA A 60 2.84 3.97 10.28
N THR A 61 1.55 3.67 10.19
CA THR A 61 1.03 2.78 9.14
C THR A 61 1.04 3.45 7.78
N LEU A 62 0.72 4.74 7.71
CA LEU A 62 0.85 5.51 6.47
C LEU A 62 2.28 5.50 5.95
N ARG A 63 3.27 5.64 6.85
CA ARG A 63 4.69 5.55 6.51
C ARG A 63 5.08 4.16 6.02
N ILE A 64 4.64 3.10 6.69
CA ILE A 64 4.92 1.71 6.26
C ILE A 64 4.34 1.46 4.87
N PHE A 65 3.11 1.91 4.59
CA PHE A 65 2.51 1.77 3.27
C PHE A 65 3.28 2.53 2.18
N PHE A 66 3.74 3.75 2.47
CA PHE A 66 4.63 4.47 1.56
C PHE A 66 5.93 3.71 1.31
N HIS A 67 6.59 3.20 2.36
CA HIS A 67 7.84 2.46 2.23
C HIS A 67 7.68 1.18 1.40
N ASP A 68 6.61 0.41 1.65
CA ASP A 68 6.27 -0.77 0.86
C ASP A 68 6.18 -0.43 -0.63
N CYS A 69 5.33 0.54 -0.99
CA CYS A 69 5.11 0.90 -2.39
C CYS A 69 6.33 1.49 -3.10
N MET A 70 7.26 2.13 -2.38
CA MET A 70 8.47 2.71 -2.97
C MET A 70 9.63 1.71 -3.07
N VAL A 71 9.55 0.57 -2.39
CA VAL A 71 10.57 -0.48 -2.39
C VAL A 71 9.99 -1.72 -3.05
N ASP A 72 10.27 -1.90 -4.34
CA ASP A 72 9.84 -3.05 -5.15
C ASP A 72 8.32 -3.25 -5.32
N GLY A 73 7.50 -2.28 -4.91
CA GLY A 73 6.06 -2.21 -5.20
C GLY A 73 5.16 -2.49 -4.00
N CYS A 74 3.87 -2.23 -4.14
CA CYS A 74 2.91 -2.43 -3.04
C CYS A 74 2.57 -3.92 -2.87
N ASP A 75 3.51 -4.71 -2.35
CA ASP A 75 3.44 -6.17 -2.27
C ASP A 75 3.65 -6.72 -0.83
N ALA A 76 3.69 -5.83 0.16
CA ALA A 76 3.90 -6.12 1.57
C ALA A 76 5.24 -6.82 1.90
N SER A 77 6.27 -6.66 1.07
CA SER A 77 7.64 -7.10 1.35
C SER A 77 8.20 -6.49 2.64
N VAL A 78 7.81 -5.24 2.96
CA VAL A 78 8.28 -4.51 4.14
C VAL A 78 7.84 -5.17 5.45
N LEU A 79 6.74 -5.93 5.43
CA LEU A 79 6.17 -6.54 6.63
C LEU A 79 6.96 -7.78 7.09
N ILE A 80 7.78 -8.38 6.22
CA ILE A 80 8.57 -9.58 6.55
C ILE A 80 9.54 -9.25 7.68
N ALA A 81 9.48 -10.03 8.76
CA ALA A 81 10.41 -9.92 9.86
C ALA A 81 11.77 -10.57 9.51
N PRO A 82 12.88 -9.96 9.95
CA PRO A 82 14.18 -10.55 9.76
C PRO A 82 14.34 -11.83 10.57
N ASN A 83 15.24 -12.70 10.09
CA ASN A 83 15.61 -13.91 10.82
C ASN A 83 17.11 -14.19 10.65
N LYS A 84 17.63 -15.18 11.38
CA LYS A 84 19.07 -15.51 11.40
C LYS A 84 19.66 -15.85 10.02
N PHE A 85 18.82 -16.19 9.04
CA PHE A 85 19.23 -16.65 7.72
C PHE A 85 18.98 -15.62 6.62
N ASN A 86 17.98 -14.74 6.80
CA ASN A 86 17.59 -13.73 5.83
C ASN A 86 17.58 -12.36 6.49
N LYS A 87 18.42 -11.47 5.96
CA LYS A 87 18.23 -10.06 6.16
C LYS A 87 17.23 -9.54 5.14
N VAL A 88 16.31 -8.69 5.58
CA VAL A 88 15.11 -8.25 4.85
C VAL A 88 14.94 -6.75 5.02
N GLU A 89 14.03 -6.09 4.30
CA GLU A 89 13.81 -4.63 4.39
C GLU A 89 13.66 -4.13 5.83
N ARG A 90 12.94 -4.91 6.64
CA ARG A 90 12.74 -4.68 8.08
C ARG A 90 14.00 -4.88 8.93
N ASP A 91 15.06 -5.52 8.45
CA ASP A 91 16.32 -5.76 9.17
C ASP A 91 17.21 -4.52 9.27
N ASN A 92 16.86 -3.46 8.53
CA ASN A 92 17.34 -2.12 8.78
C ASN A 92 16.80 -1.54 10.11
N GLU A 93 16.22 -2.34 11.02
CA GLU A 93 15.57 -1.93 12.28
C GLU A 93 16.39 -2.21 13.54
N LEU A 94 17.72 -2.31 13.48
CA LEU A 94 18.54 -2.32 14.71
C LEU A 94 18.48 -1.00 15.52
N ASP A 95 17.64 -0.03 15.10
CA ASP A 95 17.16 1.08 15.93
C ASP A 95 16.06 1.84 15.16
N HIS A 96 14.81 1.72 15.62
CA HIS A 96 13.72 2.73 15.58
C HIS A 96 13.33 3.47 14.26
N THR A 97 13.59 2.97 13.05
CA THR A 97 13.25 3.71 11.82
C THR A 97 11.76 3.66 11.44
N LEU A 98 11.06 2.52 11.59
CA LEU A 98 9.61 2.41 11.37
C LEU A 98 8.89 2.14 12.70
N PRO A 99 7.80 2.86 13.03
CA PRO A 99 7.16 2.66 14.32
C PRO A 99 6.44 1.31 14.38
N GLY A 100 6.78 0.49 15.38
CA GLY A 100 6.26 -0.86 15.58
C GLY A 100 4.73 -0.96 15.58
N ASP A 101 4.03 0.10 15.99
CA ASP A 101 2.57 0.15 16.04
C ASP A 101 1.90 -0.02 14.67
N GLY A 102 2.56 0.42 13.59
CA GLY A 102 2.03 0.24 12.24
C GLY A 102 2.09 -1.22 11.79
N PHE A 103 3.13 -1.96 12.19
CA PHE A 103 3.17 -3.41 11.95
C PHE A 103 2.17 -4.17 12.83
N ASP A 104 1.96 -3.72 14.07
CA ASP A 104 1.03 -4.34 15.02
C ASP A 104 -0.42 -4.25 14.54
N VAL A 105 -0.87 -3.08 14.04
CA VAL A 105 -2.25 -2.96 13.50
C VAL A 105 -2.48 -3.92 12.34
N VAL A 106 -1.55 -4.01 11.38
CA VAL A 106 -1.67 -4.92 10.24
C VAL A 106 -1.69 -6.38 10.69
N THR A 107 -0.85 -6.74 11.67
CA THR A 107 -0.80 -8.11 12.22
C THR A 107 -2.10 -8.49 12.93
N ARG A 108 -2.68 -7.56 13.70
CA ARG A 108 -3.98 -7.77 14.38
C ARG A 108 -5.11 -7.92 13.37
N THR A 109 -5.17 -7.03 12.39
CA THR A 109 -6.17 -7.09 11.31
C THR A 109 -6.05 -8.41 10.54
N LYS A 110 -4.83 -8.84 10.19
CA LYS A 110 -4.60 -10.13 9.54
C LYS A 110 -5.07 -11.31 10.39
N THR A 111 -4.79 -11.29 11.68
CA THR A 111 -5.21 -12.36 12.60
C THR A 111 -6.74 -12.47 12.66
N ALA A 112 -7.43 -11.34 12.75
CA ALA A 112 -8.89 -11.31 12.75
C ALA A 112 -9.49 -11.76 11.40
N LEU A 113 -8.89 -11.34 10.29
CA LEU A 113 -9.32 -11.76 8.95
C LEU A 113 -9.07 -13.24 8.70
N GLU A 114 -7.94 -13.81 9.14
CA GLU A 114 -7.69 -15.25 9.01
C GLU A 114 -8.65 -16.11 9.83
N LEU A 115 -9.22 -15.57 10.91
CA LEU A 115 -10.27 -16.24 11.67
C LEU A 115 -11.61 -16.25 10.93
N ALA A 116 -11.94 -15.15 10.22
CA ALA A 116 -13.21 -14.99 9.51
C ALA A 116 -13.20 -15.60 8.10
N CYS A 117 -12.12 -15.37 7.35
CA CYS A 117 -11.95 -15.75 5.95
C CYS A 117 -10.50 -16.25 5.71
N PRO A 118 -10.18 -17.50 6.11
CA PRO A 118 -8.83 -18.04 6.03
C PRO A 118 -8.23 -17.96 4.62
N MET A 119 -6.94 -17.61 4.52
CA MET A 119 -6.17 -17.57 3.27
C MET A 119 -6.82 -16.75 2.14
N THR A 120 -7.63 -15.74 2.48
CA THR A 120 -8.40 -14.96 1.49
C THR A 120 -7.78 -13.60 1.21
N VAL A 121 -7.47 -12.84 2.26
CA VAL A 121 -7.04 -11.43 2.15
C VAL A 121 -5.53 -11.30 2.25
N SER A 122 -4.88 -10.63 1.29
CA SER A 122 -3.43 -10.39 1.32
C SER A 122 -3.02 -9.37 2.38
N CYS A 123 -1.78 -9.43 2.83
CA CYS A 123 -1.23 -8.41 3.72
C CYS A 123 -1.03 -7.07 3.01
N ALA A 124 -0.74 -7.08 1.70
CA ALA A 124 -0.67 -5.88 0.88
C ALA A 124 -1.99 -5.09 0.85
N ASP A 125 -3.12 -5.77 0.66
CA ASP A 125 -4.43 -5.11 0.71
C ASP A 125 -4.81 -4.64 2.12
N ILE A 126 -4.45 -5.41 3.16
CA ILE A 126 -4.65 -4.98 4.55
C ILE A 126 -3.88 -3.69 4.80
N LEU A 127 -2.60 -3.62 4.41
CA LEU A 127 -1.77 -2.43 4.61
C LEU A 127 -2.36 -1.20 3.90
N ALA A 128 -2.76 -1.33 2.64
CA ALA A 128 -3.38 -0.24 1.88
C ALA A 128 -4.71 0.22 2.50
N GLN A 129 -5.58 -0.73 2.87
CA GLN A 129 -6.89 -0.43 3.45
C GLN A 129 -6.77 0.22 4.85
N VAL A 130 -5.93 -0.36 5.71
CA VAL A 130 -5.66 0.14 7.06
C VAL A 130 -5.07 1.55 7.02
N ALA A 131 -4.11 1.81 6.12
CA ALA A 131 -3.53 3.14 5.96
C ALA A 131 -4.59 4.19 5.61
N ARG A 132 -5.51 3.88 4.69
CA ARG A 132 -6.62 4.77 4.31
C ARG A 132 -7.56 5.03 5.49
N ASP A 133 -8.00 3.97 6.19
CA ASP A 133 -8.94 4.11 7.31
C ASP A 133 -8.33 4.90 8.47
N LEU A 134 -7.04 4.70 8.76
CA LEU A 134 -6.31 5.47 9.75
C LEU A 134 -6.19 6.96 9.37
N VAL A 135 -5.92 7.29 8.10
CA VAL A 135 -5.91 8.68 7.62
C VAL A 135 -7.28 9.34 7.83
N VAL A 136 -8.37 8.64 7.50
CA VAL A 136 -9.74 9.13 7.72
C VAL A 136 -10.00 9.35 9.21
N MET A 137 -9.57 8.42 10.08
CA MET A 137 -9.74 8.54 11.53
C MET A 137 -9.07 9.78 12.13
N VAL A 138 -7.94 10.23 11.56
CA VAL A 138 -7.22 11.44 12.02
C VAL A 138 -7.63 12.72 11.27
N GLY A 139 -8.74 12.68 10.52
CA GLY A 139 -9.35 13.86 9.89
C GLY A 139 -9.00 14.08 8.41
N GLY A 140 -8.28 13.14 7.80
CA GLY A 140 -7.91 13.20 6.38
C GLY A 140 -9.04 12.80 5.42
N PRO A 141 -8.77 12.82 4.11
CA PRO A 141 -9.77 12.51 3.10
C PRO A 141 -10.10 11.02 3.04
N ASN A 142 -11.37 10.73 2.75
CA ASN A 142 -11.78 9.40 2.33
C ASN A 142 -11.61 9.25 0.81
N TYR A 143 -11.01 8.15 0.37
CA TYR A 143 -10.82 7.82 -1.04
C TYR A 143 -10.93 6.31 -1.23
N PRO A 144 -11.38 5.83 -2.41
CA PRO A 144 -11.50 4.41 -2.66
C PRO A 144 -10.13 3.73 -2.71
N VAL A 145 -10.03 2.52 -2.15
CA VAL A 145 -8.84 1.67 -2.24
C VAL A 145 -9.18 0.52 -3.17
N LEU A 146 -8.49 0.42 -4.31
CA LEU A 146 -8.58 -0.76 -5.16
C LEU A 146 -7.88 -1.92 -4.46
N LEU A 147 -8.50 -3.11 -4.45
CA LEU A 147 -8.04 -4.31 -3.75
C LEU A 147 -7.79 -5.45 -4.74
N GLY A 148 -7.05 -6.46 -4.31
CA GLY A 148 -6.66 -7.63 -5.09
C GLY A 148 -5.15 -7.84 -5.19
N ARG A 149 -4.35 -7.08 -4.44
CA ARG A 149 -2.90 -7.25 -4.40
C ARG A 149 -2.54 -8.61 -3.83
N LYS A 150 -1.42 -9.17 -4.27
CA LYS A 150 -0.81 -10.37 -3.71
C LYS A 150 0.45 -10.01 -2.94
N ASP A 151 0.77 -10.85 -1.96
CA ASP A 151 1.96 -10.71 -1.14
C ASP A 151 3.20 -11.20 -1.89
N SER A 152 4.31 -10.48 -1.71
CA SER A 152 5.61 -10.83 -2.25
C SER A 152 6.12 -12.19 -1.75
N LEU A 153 6.89 -12.85 -2.60
CA LEU A 153 7.63 -14.08 -2.28
C LEU A 153 9.07 -13.80 -1.84
N ALA A 154 9.49 -12.54 -1.87
CA ALA A 154 10.81 -12.09 -1.49
C ALA A 154 10.72 -10.77 -0.70
N SER A 155 11.79 -10.42 0.00
CA SER A 155 11.96 -9.11 0.63
C SER A 155 13.43 -8.77 0.51
N GLN A 156 13.74 -7.63 -0.12
CA GLN A 156 15.10 -7.21 -0.40
C GLN A 156 15.58 -6.20 0.64
N LEU A 157 16.85 -6.28 1.00
CA LEU A 157 17.52 -5.23 1.75
C LEU A 157 17.93 -4.11 0.81
N ASN A 158 17.54 -2.88 1.12
CA ASN A 158 18.19 -1.69 0.61
C ASN A 158 19.09 -1.12 1.70
N ASP A 159 20.41 -1.06 1.46
CA ASP A 159 21.39 -0.53 2.40
C ASP A 159 21.20 0.99 2.53
N TYR A 160 20.51 1.43 3.60
CA TYR A 160 20.32 2.85 3.89
C TYR A 160 21.09 3.23 5.13
N THR A 161 21.99 4.20 4.99
CA THR A 161 22.78 4.75 6.10
C THR A 161 21.87 5.48 7.08
N LYS A 162 21.89 5.06 8.35
CA LYS A 162 21.11 5.64 9.44
C LYS A 162 21.79 6.87 10.03
N ASP A 163 20.98 7.87 10.38
CA ASP A 163 21.32 8.90 11.36
C ASP A 163 20.51 8.62 12.64
N PRO A 164 21.16 8.24 13.76
CA PRO A 164 20.46 7.96 15.02
C PRO A 164 20.08 9.29 15.67
N THR A 165 18.92 9.84 15.32
CA THR A 165 18.41 11.06 15.95
C THR A 165 17.06 10.89 16.64
N MET A 166 16.88 11.74 17.65
CA MET A 166 15.68 11.97 18.44
C MET A 166 14.39 12.03 17.59
N SER A 167 13.32 11.37 18.06
CA SER A 167 12.00 11.48 17.48
C SER A 167 11.37 12.84 17.79
N ALA A 168 10.94 13.57 16.77
CA ALA A 168 10.15 14.79 16.89
C ALA A 168 8.92 14.72 15.97
N PHE A 169 7.89 15.51 16.29
CA PHE A 169 6.71 15.60 15.44
C PHE A 169 7.04 16.37 14.15
N LEU A 170 6.66 15.82 12.99
CA LEU A 170 6.85 16.46 11.68
C LEU A 170 5.96 17.70 11.51
N ASP A 171 4.82 17.73 12.21
CA ASP A 171 3.97 18.92 12.36
C ASP A 171 3.97 19.36 13.82
N LEU A 172 4.54 20.54 14.07
CA LEU A 172 4.66 21.13 15.40
C LEU A 172 3.32 21.60 15.98
N TYR A 173 2.36 21.99 15.14
CA TYR A 173 1.12 22.63 15.60
C TYR A 173 -0.02 21.63 15.77
N THR A 174 -0.12 20.65 14.88
CA THR A 174 -1.22 19.68 14.83
C THR A 174 -0.71 18.23 14.71
N PRO A 175 0.17 17.75 15.61
CA PRO A 175 0.89 16.49 15.48
C PRO A 175 0.04 15.21 15.37
N GLY A 176 -1.24 15.28 15.74
CA GLY A 176 -2.19 14.16 15.69
C GLY A 176 -3.34 14.34 14.70
N LYS A 177 -3.29 15.37 13.83
CA LYS A 177 -4.32 15.62 12.82
C LYS A 177 -3.72 15.55 11.43
N PHE A 178 -4.52 15.04 10.49
CA PHE A 178 -4.20 15.09 9.09
C PHE A 178 -4.89 16.30 8.47
N ASP A 179 -4.17 17.40 8.34
CA ASP A 179 -4.68 18.66 7.81
C ASP A 179 -3.60 19.42 7.00
N ASN A 180 -3.93 20.61 6.50
CA ASN A 180 -2.99 21.38 5.69
C ASN A 180 -2.00 22.25 6.51
N MET A 181 -1.99 22.13 7.84
CA MET A 181 -1.07 22.90 8.70
C MET A 181 0.39 22.60 8.36
N TYR A 182 0.69 21.37 7.95
CA TYR A 182 1.99 20.99 7.37
C TYR A 182 2.47 22.01 6.32
N TYR A 183 1.67 22.30 5.30
CA TYR A 183 2.05 23.26 4.25
C TYR A 183 2.11 24.70 4.75
N GLN A 184 1.23 25.08 5.69
CA GLN A 184 1.29 26.40 6.33
C GLN A 184 2.60 26.60 7.12
N ASN A 185 3.13 25.53 7.72
CA ASN A 185 4.39 25.57 8.45
C ASN A 185 5.58 25.72 7.52
N LEU A 186 5.58 25.06 6.35
CA LEU A 186 6.66 25.21 5.37
C LEU A 186 6.82 26.65 4.89
N LEU A 187 5.71 27.37 4.67
CA LEU A 187 5.73 28.78 4.29
C LEU A 187 6.27 29.70 5.40
N LYS A 188 6.29 29.24 6.66
CA LYS A 188 6.84 29.95 7.81
C LYS A 188 8.30 29.56 8.11
N GLY A 189 8.90 28.68 7.31
CA GLY A 189 10.24 28.15 7.57
C GLY A 189 10.30 27.15 8.72
N LEU A 190 9.18 26.49 9.03
CA LEU A 190 9.04 25.57 10.16
C LEU A 190 9.02 24.10 9.72
N GLY A 191 9.51 23.77 8.51
CA GLY A 191 9.70 22.39 8.08
C GLY A 191 10.79 21.70 8.90
N LEU A 192 10.49 20.52 9.45
CA LEU A 192 11.43 19.78 10.29
C LEU A 192 12.55 19.13 9.47
N LEU A 193 12.20 18.48 8.36
CA LEU A 193 13.19 17.86 7.47
C LEU A 193 13.63 18.84 6.39
N SER A 194 14.89 18.75 5.97
CA SER A 194 15.43 19.56 4.87
C SER A 194 14.67 19.32 3.56
N THR A 195 14.23 18.09 3.32
CA THR A 195 13.40 17.71 2.18
C THR A 195 12.02 18.38 2.21
N ASP A 196 11.45 18.57 3.39
CA ASP A 196 10.16 19.25 3.55
C ASP A 196 10.31 20.73 3.24
N GLN A 197 11.29 21.39 3.86
CA GLN A 197 11.48 22.83 3.70
C GLN A 197 11.86 23.20 2.25
N MET A 198 12.64 22.34 1.58
CA MET A 198 12.99 22.52 0.17
C MET A 198 11.77 22.58 -0.76
N MET A 199 10.65 21.93 -0.41
CA MET A 199 9.43 22.00 -1.24
C MET A 199 8.85 23.42 -1.32
N ALA A 200 8.98 24.22 -0.26
CA ALA A 200 8.53 25.61 -0.24
C ALA A 200 9.53 26.57 -0.90
N GLU A 201 10.79 26.17 -1.01
CA GLU A 201 11.88 26.97 -1.57
C GLU A 201 12.06 26.74 -3.08
N ASP A 202 11.85 25.50 -3.55
CA ASP A 202 12.02 25.14 -4.96
C ASP A 202 10.87 25.72 -5.82
N PRO A 203 11.18 26.50 -6.89
CA PRO A 203 10.18 27.13 -7.75
C PRO A 203 9.18 26.15 -8.39
N ARG A 204 9.55 24.87 -8.56
CA ARG A 204 8.71 23.84 -9.18
C ARG A 204 7.62 23.34 -8.23
N THR A 205 7.92 23.27 -6.95
CA THR A 205 7.01 22.71 -5.92
C THR A 205 6.30 23.78 -5.10
N ARG A 206 6.91 24.97 -4.95
CA ARG A 206 6.37 26.08 -4.17
C ARG A 206 4.91 26.46 -4.53
N PRO A 207 4.49 26.51 -5.81
CA PRO A 207 3.09 26.82 -6.14
C PRO A 207 2.09 25.81 -5.57
N PHE A 208 2.48 24.54 -5.45
CA PHE A 208 1.65 23.50 -4.82
C PHE A 208 1.58 23.70 -3.31
N VAL A 209 2.71 24.04 -2.66
CA VAL A 209 2.74 24.36 -1.23
C VAL A 209 1.83 25.55 -0.91
N GLU A 210 1.91 26.63 -1.68
CA GLU A 210 1.06 27.82 -1.51
C GLU A 210 -0.42 27.48 -1.70
N ARG A 211 -0.76 26.68 -2.72
CA ARG A 211 -2.13 26.20 -2.97
C ARG A 211 -2.66 25.37 -1.80
N TYR A 212 -1.89 24.41 -1.30
CA TYR A 212 -2.33 23.52 -0.23
C TYR A 212 -2.43 24.23 1.12
N ALA A 213 -1.50 25.15 1.42
CA ALA A 213 -1.57 25.98 2.61
C ALA A 213 -2.83 26.87 2.62
N ALA A 214 -3.24 27.40 1.46
CA ALA A 214 -4.44 28.23 1.32
C ALA A 214 -5.75 27.43 1.25
N ASN A 215 -5.71 26.18 0.79
CA ASN A 215 -6.90 25.38 0.51
C ASN A 215 -6.71 23.90 0.88
N GLN A 216 -7.21 23.52 2.05
CA GLN A 216 -7.17 22.14 2.53
C GLN A 216 -7.93 21.17 1.62
N THR A 217 -9.05 21.59 1.01
CA THR A 217 -9.79 20.73 0.09
C THR A 217 -8.96 20.37 -1.13
N ALA A 218 -8.20 21.33 -1.67
CA ALA A 218 -7.28 21.06 -2.77
C ALA A 218 -6.19 20.05 -2.38
N PHE A 219 -5.60 20.22 -1.19
CA PHE A 219 -4.65 19.24 -0.64
C PHE A 219 -5.28 17.84 -0.53
N PHE A 220 -6.48 17.75 0.03
CA PHE A 220 -7.15 16.47 0.26
C PHE A 220 -7.52 15.73 -1.03
N VAL A 221 -7.95 16.47 -2.06
CA VAL A 221 -8.23 15.90 -3.39
C VAL A 221 -6.95 15.35 -4.02
N ASP A 222 -5.88 16.15 -4.04
CA ASP A 222 -4.63 15.77 -4.69
C ASP A 222 -3.89 14.67 -3.88
N PHE A 223 -4.03 14.65 -2.55
CA PHE A 223 -3.56 13.57 -1.68
C PHE A 223 -4.29 12.26 -1.97
N ALA A 224 -5.62 12.28 -2.06
CA ALA A 224 -6.42 11.09 -2.39
C ALA A 224 -6.04 10.50 -3.75
N GLU A 225 -5.80 11.35 -4.75
CA GLU A 225 -5.34 10.90 -6.07
C GLU A 225 -3.91 10.33 -6.01
N GLY A 226 -3.01 11.00 -5.28
CA GLY A 226 -1.65 10.55 -5.05
C GLY A 226 -1.59 9.18 -4.38
N MET A 227 -2.39 8.96 -3.34
CA MET A 227 -2.46 7.68 -2.62
C MET A 227 -3.04 6.54 -3.47
N GLN A 228 -4.05 6.83 -4.28
CA GLN A 228 -4.58 5.86 -5.23
C GLN A 228 -3.54 5.45 -6.28
N LYS A 229 -2.79 6.42 -6.83
CA LYS A 229 -1.69 6.15 -7.77
C LYS A 229 -0.58 5.35 -7.10
N MET A 230 -0.12 5.80 -5.94
CA MET A 230 0.93 5.14 -5.17
C MET A 230 0.57 3.69 -4.87
N GLY A 231 -0.67 3.44 -4.41
CA GLY A 231 -1.14 2.10 -4.09
C GLY A 231 -1.26 1.13 -5.27
N THR A 232 -0.94 1.56 -6.50
CA THR A 232 -0.96 0.72 -7.71
C THR A 232 0.42 0.49 -8.30
N ILE A 233 1.49 0.98 -7.64
CA ILE A 233 2.86 0.79 -8.09
C ILE A 233 3.25 -0.69 -7.95
N ASP A 234 3.68 -1.28 -9.07
CA ASP A 234 4.28 -2.63 -9.18
C ASP A 234 3.57 -3.71 -8.35
N VAL A 235 2.24 -3.64 -8.33
CA VAL A 235 1.40 -4.59 -7.58
C VAL A 235 1.50 -5.99 -8.17
N LYS A 236 1.52 -7.00 -7.29
CA LYS A 236 1.40 -8.40 -7.69
C LYS A 236 -0.06 -8.78 -7.77
N THR A 237 -0.45 -9.48 -8.83
CA THR A 237 -1.81 -9.99 -9.05
C THR A 237 -1.78 -11.45 -9.46
N GLY A 238 -2.92 -12.13 -9.43
CA GLY A 238 -3.02 -13.53 -9.89
C GLY A 238 -2.01 -14.45 -9.23
N ASP A 239 -1.13 -15.04 -10.06
CA ASP A 239 -0.09 -16.00 -9.68
C ASP A 239 1.28 -15.34 -9.41
N GLU A 240 1.40 -14.01 -9.50
CA GLU A 240 2.66 -13.26 -9.30
C GLU A 240 3.09 -13.20 -7.81
N GLY A 241 2.18 -13.54 -6.90
CA GLY A 241 2.42 -13.57 -5.46
C GLY A 241 1.50 -14.58 -4.76
N ASN A 242 1.40 -14.49 -3.44
CA ASN A 242 0.51 -15.37 -2.68
C ASN A 242 -0.38 -14.61 -1.67
N ILE A 243 -1.19 -15.35 -0.93
CA ILE A 243 -1.84 -14.84 0.28
C ILE A 243 -1.07 -15.41 1.47
N ARG A 244 -0.34 -14.57 2.19
CA ARG A 244 0.38 -15.02 3.39
C ARG A 244 -0.61 -15.32 4.51
N ARG A 245 -0.38 -16.38 5.29
CA ARG A 245 -1.14 -16.63 6.53
C ARG A 245 -0.77 -15.65 7.64
N ARG A 246 0.49 -15.22 7.66
CA ARG A 246 1.05 -14.25 8.59
C ARG A 246 1.87 -13.24 7.82
N CYS A 247 1.69 -11.96 8.11
CA CYS A 247 2.36 -10.90 7.33
C CYS A 247 3.86 -10.79 7.62
N ASP A 248 4.35 -11.38 8.71
CA ASP A 248 5.75 -11.26 9.13
C ASP A 248 6.64 -12.41 8.64
N VAL A 249 6.10 -13.40 7.96
CA VAL A 249 6.85 -14.57 7.47
C VAL A 249 6.34 -15.04 6.12
N PHE A 250 7.22 -15.62 5.31
CA PHE A 250 6.78 -16.33 4.10
C PHE A 250 6.01 -17.59 4.47
N ASN A 251 5.01 -17.94 3.65
CA ASN A 251 4.33 -19.22 3.77
C ASN A 251 5.35 -20.35 3.59
N THR A 252 5.38 -21.31 4.52
CA THR A 252 6.13 -22.54 4.31
C THR A 252 5.38 -23.42 3.32
N VAL A 253 6.06 -23.88 2.26
CA VAL A 253 5.51 -24.90 1.38
C VAL A 253 5.27 -26.13 2.24
N ARG A 254 4.01 -26.59 2.36
CA ARG A 254 3.74 -27.92 2.89
C ARG A 254 4.27 -28.92 1.86
N THR A 255 5.40 -29.55 2.16
CA THR A 255 5.81 -30.81 1.54
C THR A 255 4.84 -31.92 1.95
#